data_AF-A0A0M9EBN0-F1
#
_entry.id   AF-A0A0M9EBN0-F1
#
_cell.length_a   1.000
_cell.length_b   1.000
_cell.length_c   1.000
_cell.angle_alpha   90.00
_cell.angle_beta   90.00
_cell.angle_gamma   90.00
#
_symmetry.space_group_name_H-M   'P 1'
#
loop_
_entity.id
_entity.type
_entity.pdbx_description
1 polymer ?
#
loop_
_entity_poly.entity_id
_entity_poly.type
_entity_poly.pdbx_seq_one_letter_code
_entity_poly.pdbx_strand_id
1 'polypeptide(L)'
;RYRGPQGSGALGDLGSHIIDVAEFVCGPIRSVRGGAFATIIDKRPPALEGVAGGRGMTVSAQAIETVENDDIAVFNMTFESGAIGTIVVSRVAFGLPNSMEFDVFGTQGRASFDLARSGEIIVDDTSTPEGFSGPRQVLS
;
A
#
# COMPACT_ATOMS: atom_id res chain seq x y z
N ARG A 1 -7.58 -9.01 10.94
CA ARG A 1 -7.39 -9.99 12.04
C ARG A 1 -6.02 -9.69 12.69
N TYR A 2 -5.89 -9.74 14.02
CA TYR A 2 -4.68 -9.29 14.74
C TYR A 2 -3.75 -10.42 15.24
N ARG A 3 -4.13 -11.67 14.99
CA ARG A 3 -3.34 -12.87 15.30
C ARG A 3 -2.61 -13.37 14.06
N GLY A 4 -1.51 -14.10 14.26
CA GLY A 4 -0.67 -14.65 13.19
C GLY A 4 0.74 -14.05 13.14
N PRO A 5 1.64 -14.63 12.33
CA PRO A 5 3.03 -14.22 12.29
C PRO A 5 3.21 -12.84 11.62
N GLN A 6 4.39 -12.24 11.82
CA GLN A 6 4.79 -11.04 11.09
C GLN A 6 4.71 -11.27 9.58
N GLY A 7 4.19 -10.28 8.87
CA GLY A 7 3.90 -10.35 7.43
C GLY A 7 2.47 -10.83 7.11
N SER A 8 1.74 -11.39 8.08
CA SER A 8 0.33 -11.75 7.89
C SER A 8 -0.64 -10.61 8.22
N GLY A 9 -0.14 -9.47 8.68
CA GLY A 9 -0.90 -8.28 9.03
C GLY A 9 -1.09 -7.35 7.83
N ALA A 10 -0.59 -6.12 7.95
CA ALA A 10 -0.66 -5.11 6.89
C ALA A 10 -0.02 -5.57 5.57
N LEU A 11 1.08 -6.34 5.61
CA LEU A 11 1.69 -6.91 4.41
C LEU A 11 0.76 -7.89 3.68
N GLY A 12 0.14 -8.83 4.40
CA GLY A 12 -0.76 -9.80 3.78
C GLY A 12 -2.05 -9.17 3.26
N ASP A 13 -2.61 -8.23 4.02
CA ASP A 13 -3.90 -7.58 3.74
C ASP A 13 -3.78 -6.51 2.65
N LEU A 14 -2.94 -5.50 2.87
CA LEU A 14 -2.77 -4.35 1.96
C LEU A 14 -1.60 -4.54 1.00
N GLY A 15 -0.52 -5.14 1.50
CA GLY A 15 0.71 -5.35 0.75
C GLY A 15 0.52 -6.25 -0.48
N SER A 16 -0.31 -7.29 -0.37
CA SER A 16 -0.61 -8.19 -1.49
C SER A 16 -1.17 -7.45 -2.70
N HIS A 17 -2.06 -6.48 -2.49
CA HIS A 17 -2.66 -5.69 -3.56
C HIS A 17 -1.65 -4.75 -4.24
N ILE A 18 -0.83 -4.02 -3.47
CA ILE A 18 0.16 -3.11 -4.07
C ILE A 18 1.33 -3.86 -4.71
N ILE A 19 1.65 -5.07 -4.22
CA ILE A 19 2.60 -5.99 -4.87
C ILE A 19 2.07 -6.43 -6.23
N ASP A 20 0.80 -6.83 -6.33
CA ASP A 20 0.16 -7.21 -7.60
C ASP A 20 0.19 -6.07 -8.62
N VAL A 21 -0.16 -4.85 -8.20
CA VAL A 21 -0.04 -3.64 -9.05
C VAL A 21 1.41 -3.41 -9.49
N ALA A 22 2.37 -3.55 -8.58
CA ALA A 22 3.77 -3.35 -8.90
C ALA A 22 4.28 -4.40 -9.90
N GLU A 23 3.89 -5.67 -9.78
CA GLU A 23 4.24 -6.71 -10.74
C GLU A 23 3.56 -6.53 -12.10
N PHE A 24 2.31 -6.07 -12.10
CA PHE A 24 1.59 -5.75 -13.32
C PHE A 24 2.28 -4.62 -14.11
N VAL A 25 2.74 -3.56 -13.43
CA VAL A 25 3.35 -2.40 -14.08
C VAL A 25 4.84 -2.61 -14.40
N CYS A 26 5.62 -3.14 -13.45
CA CYS A 26 7.08 -3.22 -13.54
C CYS A 26 7.59 -4.60 -14.01
N GLY A 27 6.71 -5.58 -14.18
CA GLY A 27 7.06 -6.98 -14.44
C GLY A 27 7.41 -7.75 -13.17
N PRO A 28 7.87 -9.02 -13.27
CA PRO A 28 8.09 -9.88 -12.11
C PRO A 28 9.10 -9.31 -11.10
N ILE A 29 8.83 -9.48 -9.81
CA ILE A 29 9.79 -9.15 -8.75
C ILE A 29 10.95 -10.15 -8.78
N ARG A 30 12.18 -9.62 -8.91
CA ARG A 30 13.42 -10.40 -8.89
C ARG A 30 13.96 -10.61 -7.48
N SER A 31 13.92 -9.59 -6.63
CA SER A 31 14.41 -9.69 -5.25
C SER A 31 13.80 -8.64 -4.34
N VAL A 32 13.69 -8.96 -3.04
CA VAL A 32 13.22 -8.06 -1.97
C VAL A 32 14.33 -7.88 -0.94
N ARG A 33 14.51 -6.66 -0.42
CA ARG A 33 15.57 -6.32 0.53
C ARG A 33 15.12 -5.26 1.54
N GLY A 34 15.79 -5.26 2.70
CA GLY A 34 15.60 -4.23 3.72
C GLY A 34 14.19 -4.19 4.29
N GLY A 35 13.54 -5.35 4.42
CA GLY A 35 12.20 -5.46 4.98
C GLY A 35 12.19 -5.11 6.47
N ALA A 36 11.25 -4.25 6.87
CA ALA A 36 10.99 -3.88 8.25
C ALA A 36 9.49 -4.02 8.55
N PHE A 37 9.17 -4.60 9.70
CA PHE A 37 7.82 -4.78 10.20
C PHE A 37 7.68 -4.07 11.55
N ALA A 38 6.52 -3.45 11.79
CA ALA A 38 6.23 -2.85 13.07
C ALA A 38 4.79 -3.14 13.50
N THR A 39 4.63 -3.53 14.77
CA THR A 39 3.36 -3.52 15.49
C THR A 39 3.35 -2.24 16.32
N ILE A 40 2.47 -1.30 15.96
CA ILE A 40 2.40 0.03 16.58
C ILE A 40 1.40 0.04 17.73
N ILE A 41 0.27 -0.63 17.55
CA ILE A 41 -0.75 -0.81 18.57
C ILE A 41 -0.70 -2.27 19.00
N ASP A 42 0.03 -2.52 20.09
CA ASP A 42 0.33 -3.85 20.62
C ASP A 42 -0.85 -4.50 21.38
N LYS A 43 -1.88 -3.72 21.70
CA LYS A 43 -3.05 -4.14 22.47
C LYS A 43 -4.35 -3.62 21.86
N ARG A 44 -5.29 -4.52 21.56
CA ARG A 44 -6.59 -4.17 20.95
C ARG A 44 -7.73 -4.98 21.58
N PRO A 45 -8.97 -4.47 21.60
CA PRO A 45 -10.13 -5.30 21.92
C PRO A 45 -10.19 -6.53 21.01
N PRO A 46 -10.70 -7.68 21.50
CA PRO A 46 -10.81 -8.89 20.68
C PRO A 46 -11.64 -8.61 19.43
N ALA A 47 -11.21 -9.20 18.32
CA ALA A 47 -12.02 -9.22 17.11
C ALA A 47 -13.26 -10.09 17.38
N LEU A 48 -14.46 -9.50 17.29
CA LEU A 48 -15.70 -10.26 17.37
C LEU A 48 -15.76 -11.23 16.18
N GLU A 49 -16.12 -12.49 16.43
CA GLU A 49 -16.33 -13.46 15.36
C GLU A 49 -17.40 -12.95 14.38
N GLY A 50 -17.09 -12.97 13.08
CA GLY A 50 -18.04 -12.65 12.02
C GLY A 50 -18.04 -11.21 11.48
N VAL A 51 -17.24 -10.29 12.01
CA VAL A 51 -17.22 -8.89 11.51
C VAL A 51 -15.92 -8.60 10.74
N ALA A 52 -16.03 -8.58 9.40
CA ALA A 52 -15.04 -7.94 8.56
C ALA A 52 -15.14 -6.41 8.73
N GLY A 53 -14.03 -5.75 9.06
CA GLY A 53 -13.92 -4.29 8.94
C GLY A 53 -13.87 -3.46 10.21
N GLY A 54 -14.07 -4.02 11.42
CA GLY A 54 -13.65 -3.43 12.71
C GLY A 54 -14.02 -1.97 13.03
N ARG A 55 -14.86 -1.31 12.24
CA ARG A 55 -15.24 0.09 12.40
C ARG A 55 -16.66 0.15 12.96
N GLY A 56 -16.78 0.66 14.19
CA GLY A 56 -18.06 1.10 14.75
C GLY A 56 -18.87 0.07 15.54
N MET A 57 -18.24 -0.73 16.41
CA MET A 57 -18.98 -1.51 17.41
C MET A 57 -18.48 -1.24 18.83
N THR A 58 -19.43 -0.99 19.73
CA THR A 58 -19.25 -0.95 21.19
C THR A 58 -19.04 -2.38 21.68
N VAL A 59 -17.79 -2.79 21.85
CA VAL A 59 -17.45 -4.01 22.59
C VAL A 59 -17.64 -3.71 24.08
N SER A 60 -18.19 -4.65 24.87
CA SER A 60 -18.06 -4.56 26.32
C SER A 60 -16.56 -4.58 26.67
N ALA A 61 -16.08 -3.45 27.18
CA ALA A 61 -14.67 -3.03 27.15
C ALA A 61 -13.70 -3.81 28.07
N GLN A 62 -13.96 -5.09 28.39
CA GLN A 62 -13.18 -5.80 29.42
C GLN A 62 -12.06 -6.70 28.88
N ALA A 63 -12.13 -7.17 27.64
CA ALA A 63 -11.06 -8.01 27.06
C ALA A 63 -10.15 -7.17 26.17
N ILE A 64 -8.84 -7.25 26.40
CA ILE A 64 -7.78 -6.68 25.57
C ILE A 64 -6.85 -7.83 25.17
N GLU A 65 -6.62 -8.01 23.87
CA GLU A 65 -5.72 -9.02 23.31
C GLU A 65 -4.43 -8.37 22.82
N THR A 66 -3.33 -9.14 22.92
CA THR A 66 -2.04 -8.74 22.34
C THR A 66 -2.08 -8.94 20.83
N VAL A 67 -1.57 -7.99 20.07
CA VAL A 67 -1.44 -8.06 18.61
C VAL A 67 -0.15 -8.80 18.25
N GLU A 68 -0.24 -9.79 17.36
CA GLU A 68 0.88 -10.67 17.00
C GLU A 68 1.51 -10.33 15.64
N ASN A 69 0.79 -9.57 14.80
CA ASN A 69 1.19 -9.25 13.43
C ASN A 69 1.48 -7.76 13.20
N ASP A 70 1.93 -7.45 11.99
CA ASP A 70 2.36 -6.11 11.59
C ASP A 70 1.18 -5.15 11.39
N ASP A 71 1.33 -3.93 11.91
CA ASP A 71 0.53 -2.77 11.53
C ASP A 71 1.14 -2.04 10.33
N ILE A 72 2.47 -2.13 10.17
CA ILE A 72 3.25 -1.49 9.12
C ILE A 72 4.26 -2.49 8.55
N ALA A 73 4.40 -2.52 7.23
CA ALA A 73 5.51 -3.17 6.55
C ALA A 73 6.14 -2.21 5.53
N VAL A 74 7.47 -2.20 5.49
CA VAL A 74 8.25 -1.42 4.52
C VAL A 74 9.33 -2.32 3.94
N PHE A 75 9.49 -2.30 2.62
CA PHE A 75 10.54 -3.08 1.96
C PHE A 75 10.90 -2.48 0.59
N ASN A 76 12.11 -2.80 0.13
CA ASN A 76 12.61 -2.44 -1.19
C ASN A 76 12.60 -3.66 -2.10
N MET A 77 12.48 -3.45 -3.40
CA MET A 77 12.49 -4.52 -4.38
C MET A 77 13.18 -4.11 -5.68
N THR A 78 13.63 -5.13 -6.41
CA THR A 78 14.16 -5.03 -7.78
C THR A 78 13.30 -5.90 -8.68
N PHE A 79 13.03 -5.45 -9.90
CA PHE A 79 12.23 -6.18 -10.89
C PHE A 79 13.12 -6.79 -11.98
N GLU A 80 12.62 -7.80 -12.70
CA GLU A 80 13.32 -8.36 -13.86
C GLU A 80 13.49 -7.34 -15.01
N SER A 81 12.63 -6.33 -15.06
CA SER A 81 12.75 -5.17 -15.98
C SER A 81 13.95 -4.26 -15.67
N GLY A 82 14.60 -4.43 -14.51
CA GLY A 82 15.64 -3.52 -14.02
C GLY A 82 15.11 -2.34 -13.20
N ALA A 83 13.78 -2.18 -13.08
CA ALA A 83 13.20 -1.19 -12.18
C ALA A 83 13.56 -1.49 -10.71
N ILE A 84 13.56 -0.44 -9.90
CA ILE A 84 13.70 -0.50 -8.45
C ILE A 84 12.48 0.17 -7.81
N GLY A 85 12.03 -0.36 -6.67
CA GLY A 85 10.84 0.15 -6.00
C GLY A 85 10.91 0.03 -4.49
N THR A 86 10.07 0.81 -3.82
CA THR A 86 9.84 0.75 -2.38
C THR A 86 8.34 0.63 -2.15
N ILE A 87 7.93 -0.27 -1.25
CA ILE A 87 6.55 -0.36 -0.77
C ILE A 87 6.52 0.02 0.70
N VAL A 88 5.51 0.83 1.04
CA VAL A 88 5.11 1.15 2.42
C VAL A 88 3.64 0.79 2.53
N VAL A 89 3.29 -0.09 3.47
CA VAL A 89 1.90 -0.44 3.78
C VAL A 89 1.63 -0.21 5.25
N SER A 90 0.47 0.37 5.57
CA SER A 90 0.08 0.66 6.94
C SER A 90 -1.44 0.59 7.09
N ARG A 91 -1.91 -0.17 8.09
CA ARG A 91 -3.33 -0.20 8.48
C ARG A 91 -3.67 0.79 9.59
N VAL A 92 -2.68 1.53 10.07
CA VAL A 92 -2.79 2.53 11.15
C VAL A 92 -2.45 3.94 10.67
N ALA A 93 -2.34 4.14 9.35
CA ALA A 93 -2.16 5.45 8.75
C ALA A 93 -3.42 6.31 8.97
N PHE A 94 -3.25 7.41 9.70
CA PHE A 94 -4.35 8.31 10.00
C PHE A 94 -4.87 9.01 8.74
N GLY A 95 -6.18 9.07 8.56
CA GLY A 95 -6.81 9.79 7.44
C GLY A 95 -6.76 9.08 6.09
N LEU A 96 -6.20 7.87 6.00
CA LEU A 96 -6.11 7.09 4.76
C LEU A 96 -6.94 5.80 4.88
N PRO A 97 -8.28 5.88 4.82
CA PRO A 97 -9.14 4.74 5.07
C PRO A 97 -9.08 3.67 3.98
N ASN A 98 -8.74 4.06 2.75
CA ASN A 98 -8.66 3.19 1.56
C ASN A 98 -7.76 3.85 0.48
N SER A 99 -6.60 4.38 0.88
CA SER A 99 -5.63 4.92 -0.08
C SER A 99 -4.72 3.81 -0.59
N MET A 100 -4.43 3.87 -1.89
CA MET A 100 -3.37 3.12 -2.55
C MET A 100 -2.77 4.06 -3.57
N GLU A 101 -1.53 4.46 -3.33
CA GLU A 101 -0.78 5.38 -4.19
C GLU A 101 0.32 4.60 -4.90
N PHE A 102 0.46 4.83 -6.20
CA PHE A 102 1.47 4.18 -7.02
C PHE A 102 2.08 5.18 -8.01
N ASP A 103 3.39 5.39 -7.87
CA ASP A 103 4.18 6.24 -8.74
C ASP A 103 5.17 5.42 -9.54
N VAL A 104 5.26 5.70 -10.85
CA VAL A 104 6.26 5.12 -11.75
C VAL A 104 7.04 6.23 -12.44
N PHE A 105 8.36 6.08 -12.47
CA PHE A 105 9.28 7.04 -13.08
C PHE A 105 10.16 6.33 -14.11
N GLY A 106 10.10 6.81 -15.35
CA GLY A 106 10.91 6.33 -16.46
C GLY A 106 11.73 7.46 -17.08
N THR A 107 12.54 7.10 -18.08
CA THR A 107 13.42 8.06 -18.77
C THR A 107 12.67 8.99 -19.73
N GLN A 108 11.46 8.63 -20.14
CA GLN A 108 10.63 9.37 -21.09
C GLN A 108 9.30 9.85 -20.50
N GLY A 109 9.12 9.69 -19.19
CA GLY A 109 7.92 10.14 -18.51
C GLY A 109 7.70 9.50 -17.15
N ARG A 110 6.62 9.89 -16.50
CA ARG A 110 6.15 9.37 -15.22
C ARG A 110 4.63 9.29 -15.20
N ALA A 111 4.11 8.43 -14.33
CA ALA A 111 2.70 8.40 -14.01
C ALA A 111 2.50 8.23 -12.49
N SER A 112 1.41 8.82 -11.98
CA SER A 112 1.00 8.73 -10.59
C SER A 112 -0.48 8.38 -10.52
N PHE A 113 -0.82 7.40 -9.68
CA PHE A 113 -2.18 6.95 -9.43
C PHE A 113 -2.49 7.00 -7.94
N ASP A 114 -3.71 7.38 -7.58
CA ASP A 114 -4.24 7.39 -6.22
C ASP A 114 -5.66 6.81 -6.23
N LEU A 115 -5.87 5.69 -5.55
CA LEU A 115 -7.17 5.03 -5.46
C LEU A 115 -8.26 5.91 -4.83
N ALA A 116 -7.91 6.89 -4.01
CA ALA A 116 -8.86 7.86 -3.46
C ALA A 116 -9.46 8.78 -4.56
N ARG A 117 -8.76 8.90 -5.69
CA ARG A 117 -9.20 9.61 -6.90
C ARG A 117 -9.10 8.66 -8.11
N SER A 118 -9.75 7.50 -8.02
CA SER A 118 -9.60 6.39 -8.97
C SER A 118 -9.90 6.69 -10.44
N GLY A 119 -10.60 7.80 -10.74
CA GLY A 119 -10.87 8.26 -12.10
C GLY A 119 -9.80 9.20 -12.65
N GLU A 120 -8.70 9.41 -11.93
CA GLU A 120 -7.66 10.37 -12.25
C GLU A 120 -6.28 9.70 -12.31
N ILE A 121 -5.51 10.03 -13.34
CA ILE A 121 -4.10 9.65 -13.45
C ILE A 121 -3.30 10.91 -13.77
N ILE A 122 -2.22 11.15 -13.04
CA ILE A 122 -1.26 12.21 -13.39
C ILE A 122 -0.21 11.61 -14.32
N VAL A 123 0.01 12.22 -15.48
CA VAL A 123 1.02 11.78 -16.46
C VAL A 123 1.88 12.97 -16.89
N ASP A 124 3.17 12.75 -17.06
CA ASP A 124 4.12 13.69 -17.65
C ASP A 124 5.06 12.90 -18.57
N ASP A 125 5.16 13.27 -19.84
CA ASP A 125 5.89 12.50 -20.84
C ASP A 125 6.42 13.37 -22.00
N THR A 126 7.29 12.77 -22.82
CA THR A 126 7.89 13.44 -23.97
C THR A 126 6.95 13.57 -25.18
N SER A 127 5.72 13.06 -25.11
CA SER A 127 4.75 13.17 -26.21
C SER A 127 4.00 14.51 -26.22
N THR A 128 4.20 15.31 -25.17
CA THR A 128 3.49 16.57 -24.97
C THR A 128 3.93 17.67 -25.94
N PRO A 129 3.01 18.46 -26.53
CA PRO A 129 3.37 19.60 -27.39
C PRO A 129 4.25 20.64 -26.69
N GLU A 130 5.04 21.35 -27.48
CA GLU A 130 5.90 22.43 -26.99
C GLU A 130 5.10 23.48 -26.23
N GLY A 131 5.58 23.89 -25.06
CA GLY A 131 4.90 24.83 -24.17
C GLY A 131 3.87 24.22 -23.20
N PHE A 132 3.62 22.91 -23.28
CA PHE A 132 2.67 22.20 -22.39
C PHE A 132 3.35 21.17 -21.48
N SER A 133 4.67 21.21 -21.35
CA SER A 133 5.44 20.28 -20.51
C SER A 133 5.02 20.33 -19.04
N GLY A 134 5.11 19.17 -18.38
CA GLY A 134 4.80 19.01 -16.97
C GLY A 134 3.61 18.10 -16.70
N PRO A 135 3.23 17.94 -15.42
CA PRO A 135 2.24 16.97 -15.00
C PRO A 135 0.84 17.37 -15.44
N ARG A 136 0.14 16.42 -16.06
CA ARG A 136 -1.22 16.58 -16.57
C ARG A 136 -2.14 15.56 -15.93
N GLN A 137 -3.32 16.00 -15.53
CA GLN A 137 -4.36 15.12 -15.02
C GLN A 137 -5.22 14.60 -16.19
N VAL A 138 -5.26 13.28 -16.33
CA VAL A 138 -6.12 12.56 -17.28
C VAL A 138 -7.30 11.98 -16.52
N LEU A 139 -8.51 12.18 -17.04
CA LEU A 139 -9.75 11.64 -16.49
C LEU A 139 -10.17 10.41 -17.29
N SER A 140 -10.51 9.31 -16.62
CA SER A 140 -10.98 8.04 -17.22
C SER A 140 -12.49 7.85 -17.10
#